data_AF-K9Q858-F1
#
_entry.id   AF-K9Q858-F1
#
_cell.length_a   1.000
_cell.length_b   1.000
_cell.length_c   1.000
_cell.angle_alpha   90.00
_cell.angle_beta   90.00
_cell.angle_gamma   90.00
#
_symmetry.space_group_name_H-M   'P 1'
#
loop_
_entity.id
_entity.type
_entity.pdbx_description
1 polymer ?
#
loop_
_entity_poly.entity_id
_entity_poly.type
_entity_poly.pdbx_seq_one_letter_code
_entity_poly.pdbx_strand_id
1 'polypeptide(L)'
;MRRLLLLCLFIIGLGAAVFGFLNFQGLAAKGDFETIVLDFREDIAKDEINRDLQAIAQQYNLTPQLDNKFSAQDNVYIIRGDRQRLKELKKSQFAKATEFIEPNYIYRIPPEPQTTVLGELTPPQNNADKPSLTGPNDQYYSKQWNLHKIGIEGAWAETKGSGITVAVIDTGITQVRDLKETKFVKGYDFVNDREQATDDNGHGTHVAGTVAQATNNQYGVAGVAYEASLMPLKVLNDYGGGTVADIAEAIKFAADKGADVINMSLGGGGESQLMKDAIDYAYRKGVVIIAAAGNESANGASYPARYPHVVGVSSFGPDGEKADYSNFGAGVDISAPGGSETGKILQETINENGEGVFLGLQGTSMASPHVAGVAALIKAKGIENPDEILKVLKQSARVIQDDGLNYYGAGQLNAEAAVKLAAQGQISFPDFFRWLRDNGYINPGFWIDGGVVALLPKILMVVGSYLLAWFLRVYFPFTWSWALFSGLTFGSSGLFFLKGIYIFDLPQWPFRVLGSSLPELGNALQGTDAFNPVFASVLIPLVLVVFLLGHPSWKWFAIGSTLGVAACLTVSAIYDPAVWGLGSGNLARIFLIVNALLCYGLARLAVNNDKQVA
;
A
#
# COMPACT_ATOMS: atom_id res chain seq x y z
N MET A 1 -8.50 31.45 -43.68
CA MET A 1 -7.53 32.27 -42.91
C MET A 1 -7.50 31.95 -41.41
N ARG A 2 -8.61 32.04 -40.66
CA ARG A 2 -8.63 31.73 -39.20
C ARG A 2 -8.13 30.32 -38.83
N ARG A 3 -8.50 29.28 -39.59
CA ARG A 3 -8.03 27.89 -39.34
C ARG A 3 -6.54 27.70 -39.61
N LEU A 4 -6.01 28.40 -40.61
CA LEU A 4 -4.58 28.38 -40.92
C LEU A 4 -3.78 29.12 -39.83
N LEU A 5 -4.31 30.22 -39.31
CA LEU A 5 -3.70 31.02 -38.26
C LEU A 5 -3.68 30.27 -36.92
N LEU A 6 -4.74 29.51 -36.61
CA LEU A 6 -4.78 28.60 -35.46
C LEU A 6 -3.83 27.42 -35.60
N LEU A 7 -3.68 26.85 -36.81
CA LEU A 7 -2.71 25.79 -37.09
C LEU A 7 -1.27 26.32 -36.94
N CYS A 8 -1.00 27.53 -37.45
CA CYS A 8 0.31 28.17 -37.29
C CYS A 8 0.60 28.50 -35.83
N LEU A 9 -0.37 29.03 -35.07
CA LEU A 9 -0.21 29.26 -33.62
C LEU A 9 -0.02 27.97 -32.83
N PHE A 10 -0.70 26.89 -33.23
CA PHE A 10 -0.52 25.56 -32.64
C PHE A 10 0.88 25.00 -32.95
N ILE A 11 1.37 25.11 -34.18
CA ILE A 11 2.72 24.66 -34.57
C ILE A 11 3.81 25.54 -33.93
N ILE A 12 3.59 26.85 -33.79
CA ILE A 12 4.50 27.76 -33.09
C ILE A 12 4.48 27.46 -31.57
N GLY A 13 3.31 27.19 -31.00
CA GLY A 13 3.16 26.77 -29.60
C GLY A 13 3.78 25.41 -29.31
N LEU A 14 3.60 24.44 -30.21
CA LEU A 14 4.23 23.12 -30.14
C LEU A 14 5.74 23.23 -30.37
N GLY A 15 6.17 24.09 -31.30
CA GLY A 15 7.56 24.40 -31.56
C GLY A 15 8.24 25.09 -30.38
N ALA A 16 7.56 26.03 -29.71
CA ALA A 16 8.05 26.68 -28.50
C ALA A 16 8.03 25.74 -27.29
N ALA A 17 7.05 24.84 -27.18
CA ALA A 17 7.01 23.80 -26.16
C ALA A 17 8.12 22.78 -26.37
N VAL A 18 8.36 22.34 -27.61
CA VAL A 18 9.41 21.37 -27.96
C VAL A 18 10.80 22.01 -27.89
N PHE A 19 11.01 23.25 -28.34
CA PHE A 19 12.29 23.96 -28.16
C PHE A 19 12.53 24.40 -26.71
N GLY A 20 11.47 24.73 -25.96
CA GLY A 20 11.52 24.91 -24.51
C GLY A 20 11.89 23.61 -23.78
N PHE A 21 11.39 22.47 -24.25
CA PHE A 21 11.77 21.13 -23.79
C PHE A 21 13.18 20.72 -24.22
N LEU A 22 13.67 21.15 -25.38
CA LEU A 22 15.02 20.84 -25.85
C LEU A 22 16.10 21.68 -25.15
N ASN A 23 15.73 22.80 -24.53
CA ASN A 23 16.57 23.58 -23.63
C ASN A 23 16.33 23.27 -22.14
N PHE A 24 15.50 22.26 -21.80
CA PHE A 24 15.52 21.67 -20.47
C PHE A 24 16.88 20.97 -20.30
N GLN A 25 17.81 21.62 -19.61
CA GLN A 25 18.87 20.89 -18.93
C GLN A 25 18.15 19.89 -18.01
N GLY A 26 18.23 18.60 -18.34
CA GLY A 26 17.36 17.58 -17.77
C GLY A 26 17.18 17.73 -16.25
N LEU A 27 15.93 17.59 -15.81
CA LEU A 27 15.48 17.42 -14.42
C LEU A 27 16.10 16.19 -13.70
N ALA A 28 17.23 15.68 -14.18
CA ALA A 28 18.07 14.77 -13.42
C ALA A 28 18.78 15.63 -12.37
N ALA A 29 18.31 15.58 -11.12
CA ALA A 29 19.03 16.15 -9.98
C ALA A 29 20.48 15.68 -10.07
N LYS A 30 21.42 16.59 -10.35
CA LYS A 30 22.84 16.23 -10.46
C LYS A 30 23.38 16.18 -9.05
N GLY A 31 23.46 14.99 -8.46
CA GLY A 31 24.10 14.79 -7.16
C GLY A 31 25.58 15.18 -7.17
N ASP A 32 26.11 15.35 -5.96
CA ASP A 32 27.53 15.54 -5.70
C ASP A 32 28.23 14.18 -5.60
N PHE A 33 29.49 14.13 -6.04
CA PHE A 33 30.33 12.95 -5.95
C PHE A 33 31.80 13.36 -5.94
N GLU A 34 32.62 12.55 -5.26
CA GLU A 34 34.08 12.70 -5.23
C GLU A 34 34.78 11.48 -5.84
N THR A 35 34.03 10.39 -6.01
CA THR A 35 34.50 9.13 -6.57
C THR A 35 33.60 8.67 -7.73
N ILE A 36 34.16 7.84 -8.60
CA ILE A 36 33.51 7.28 -9.78
C ILE A 36 33.49 5.76 -9.60
N VAL A 37 32.33 5.16 -9.85
CA VAL A 37 32.14 3.72 -9.90
C VAL A 37 32.57 3.19 -11.26
N LEU A 38 33.35 2.12 -11.25
CA LEU A 38 33.72 1.30 -12.40
C LEU A 38 33.16 -0.11 -12.15
N ASP A 39 32.07 -0.45 -12.82
CA ASP A 39 31.51 -1.80 -12.78
C ASP A 39 32.00 -2.57 -14.00
N PHE A 40 32.85 -3.57 -13.80
CA PHE A 40 33.39 -4.41 -14.86
C PHE A 40 32.44 -5.55 -15.17
N ARG A 41 32.23 -5.84 -16.47
CA ARG A 41 31.35 -6.94 -16.85
C ARG A 41 31.87 -8.27 -16.29
N GLU A 42 30.92 -9.08 -15.83
CA GLU A 42 31.18 -10.42 -15.28
C GLU A 42 31.82 -11.41 -16.27
N ASP A 43 31.76 -11.14 -17.58
CA ASP A 43 32.36 -11.98 -18.62
C ASP A 43 33.87 -11.73 -18.82
N ILE A 44 34.42 -10.66 -18.23
CA ILE A 44 35.82 -10.29 -18.35
C ILE A 44 36.67 -11.06 -17.34
N ALA A 45 37.77 -11.65 -17.80
CA ALA A 45 38.68 -12.38 -16.93
C ALA A 45 39.35 -11.45 -15.91
N LYS A 46 39.53 -11.91 -14.65
CA LYS A 46 40.15 -11.11 -13.57
C LYS A 46 41.53 -10.54 -13.93
N ASP A 47 42.33 -11.27 -14.72
CA ASP A 47 43.63 -10.80 -15.19
C ASP A 47 43.53 -9.64 -16.21
N GLU A 48 42.42 -9.56 -16.95
CA GLU A 48 42.12 -8.43 -17.84
C GLU A 48 41.64 -7.22 -17.03
N ILE A 49 40.75 -7.42 -16.07
CA ILE A 49 40.33 -6.37 -15.12
C ILE A 49 41.55 -5.77 -14.41
N ASN A 50 42.44 -6.60 -13.87
CA ASN A 50 43.66 -6.14 -13.21
C ASN A 50 44.58 -5.33 -14.12
N ARG A 51 44.71 -5.71 -15.40
CA ARG A 51 45.49 -4.95 -16.39
C ARG A 51 44.86 -3.60 -16.68
N ASP A 52 43.53 -3.55 -16.83
CA ASP A 52 42.80 -2.30 -17.06
C ASP A 52 42.88 -1.37 -15.84
N LEU A 53 42.74 -1.89 -14.62
CA LEU A 53 42.91 -1.11 -13.40
C LEU A 53 44.33 -0.55 -13.27
N GLN A 54 45.36 -1.33 -13.60
CA GLN A 54 46.75 -0.85 -13.64
C GLN A 54 46.95 0.24 -14.70
N ALA A 55 46.35 0.09 -15.88
CA ALA A 55 46.42 1.10 -16.94
C ALA A 55 45.71 2.40 -16.52
N ILE A 56 44.54 2.31 -15.89
CA ILE A 56 43.83 3.46 -15.30
C ILE A 56 44.70 4.13 -14.24
N ALA A 57 45.30 3.34 -13.34
CA ALA A 57 46.15 3.85 -12.27
C ALA A 57 47.33 4.66 -12.81
N GLN A 58 48.00 4.14 -13.85
CA GLN A 58 49.13 4.80 -14.51
C GLN A 58 48.69 6.04 -15.30
N GLN A 59 47.61 5.93 -16.09
CA GLN A 59 47.15 7.01 -16.96
C GLN A 59 46.65 8.22 -16.17
N TYR A 60 45.97 8.00 -15.05
CA TYR A 60 45.32 9.05 -14.26
C TYR A 60 46.01 9.35 -12.93
N ASN A 61 47.15 8.70 -12.65
CA ASN A 61 47.93 8.83 -11.41
C ASN A 61 47.07 8.70 -10.14
N LEU A 62 46.29 7.62 -10.07
CA LEU A 62 45.37 7.33 -8.98
C LEU A 62 45.39 5.83 -8.65
N THR A 63 44.77 5.44 -7.54
CA THR A 63 44.69 4.03 -7.14
C THR A 63 43.23 3.60 -7.18
N PRO A 64 42.83 2.76 -8.16
CA PRO A 64 41.57 2.07 -8.09
C PRO A 64 41.57 1.07 -6.95
N GLN A 65 40.46 1.00 -6.25
CA GLN A 65 40.26 0.06 -5.15
C GLN A 65 38.85 -0.49 -5.21
N LEU A 66 38.64 -1.66 -4.60
CA LEU A 66 37.29 -2.14 -4.32
C LEU A 66 36.60 -1.14 -3.39
N ASP A 67 35.29 -0.99 -3.55
CA ASP A 67 34.49 -0.17 -2.64
C ASP A 67 34.49 -0.77 -1.24
N ASN A 68 34.09 -2.03 -1.14
CA ASN A 68 34.18 -2.84 0.08
C ASN A 68 34.44 -4.31 -0.27
N LYS A 69 34.49 -5.19 0.75
CA LYS A 69 34.83 -6.61 0.53
C LYS A 69 33.79 -7.38 -0.31
N PHE A 70 32.54 -6.93 -0.37
CA PHE A 70 31.47 -7.59 -1.13
C PHE A 70 31.53 -7.25 -2.63
N SER A 71 32.02 -6.04 -2.94
CA SER A 71 32.22 -5.57 -4.32
C SER A 71 33.21 -6.39 -5.14
N ALA A 72 34.03 -7.23 -4.50
CA ALA A 72 34.90 -8.17 -5.19
C ALA A 72 34.14 -9.24 -5.98
N GLN A 73 32.91 -9.55 -5.57
CA GLN A 73 32.06 -10.52 -6.26
C GLN A 73 31.43 -9.93 -7.53
N ASP A 74 31.09 -8.65 -7.50
CA ASP A 74 30.39 -7.93 -8.58
C ASP A 74 31.33 -7.06 -9.42
N ASN A 75 32.65 -7.25 -9.26
CA ASN A 75 33.71 -6.50 -9.94
C ASN A 75 33.52 -4.96 -9.90
N VAL A 76 33.00 -4.44 -8.79
CA VAL A 76 32.77 -3.01 -8.60
C VAL A 76 33.99 -2.35 -7.94
N TYR A 77 34.54 -1.35 -8.63
CA TYR A 77 35.69 -0.58 -8.16
C TYR A 77 35.37 0.90 -8.09
N ILE A 78 36.06 1.61 -7.19
CA ILE A 78 35.97 3.06 -7.05
C ILE A 78 37.31 3.72 -7.34
N ILE A 79 37.24 4.90 -7.95
CA ILE A 79 38.39 5.78 -8.16
C ILE A 79 38.00 7.21 -7.78
N ARG A 80 38.96 8.02 -7.32
CA ARG A 80 38.72 9.46 -7.14
C ARG A 80 38.57 10.16 -8.49
N GLY A 81 37.58 11.04 -8.63
CA GLY A 81 37.37 11.74 -9.88
C GLY A 81 36.20 12.70 -9.87
N ASP A 82 36.29 13.70 -10.74
CA ASP A 82 35.26 14.71 -10.96
C ASP A 82 34.46 14.46 -12.25
N ARG A 83 33.57 15.40 -12.61
CA ARG A 83 32.77 15.33 -13.82
C ARG A 83 33.59 15.33 -15.11
N GLN A 84 34.80 15.90 -15.11
CA GLN A 84 35.67 15.88 -16.28
C GLN A 84 36.26 14.49 -16.45
N ARG A 85 36.83 13.92 -15.38
CA ARG A 85 37.40 12.57 -15.40
C ARG A 85 36.37 11.51 -15.76
N LEU A 86 35.14 11.65 -15.26
CA LEU A 86 34.02 10.78 -15.65
C LEU A 86 33.80 10.77 -17.17
N LYS A 87 33.83 11.94 -17.80
CA LYS A 87 33.66 12.06 -19.26
C LYS A 87 34.83 11.45 -20.02
N GLU A 88 36.04 11.56 -19.50
CA GLU A 88 37.24 10.97 -20.10
C GLU A 88 37.19 9.44 -20.04
N LEU A 89 36.85 8.86 -18.87
CA LEU A 89 36.74 7.42 -18.68
C LEU A 89 35.63 6.80 -19.53
N LYS A 90 34.45 7.45 -19.61
CA LYS A 90 33.36 7.03 -20.49
C LYS A 90 33.73 6.97 -21.97
N LYS A 91 34.75 7.72 -22.39
CA LYS A 91 35.26 7.74 -23.78
C LYS A 91 36.50 6.90 -23.99
N SER A 92 37.06 6.36 -22.91
CA SER A 92 38.28 5.56 -22.95
C SER A 92 38.02 4.15 -23.46
N GLN A 93 39.10 3.40 -23.71
CA GLN A 93 39.00 1.98 -24.07
C GLN A 93 38.38 1.12 -22.95
N PHE A 94 38.50 1.55 -21.69
CA PHE A 94 38.00 0.82 -20.51
C PHE A 94 36.47 0.74 -20.50
N ALA A 95 35.78 1.68 -21.15
CA ALA A 95 34.32 1.66 -21.30
C ALA A 95 33.80 0.43 -22.06
N LYS A 96 34.67 -0.32 -22.76
CA LYS A 96 34.31 -1.58 -23.43
C LYS A 96 34.36 -2.78 -22.50
N ALA A 97 35.11 -2.70 -21.40
CA ALA A 97 35.23 -3.77 -20.40
C ALA A 97 34.26 -3.57 -19.23
N THR A 98 33.72 -2.35 -19.08
CA THR A 98 32.75 -2.01 -18.04
C THR A 98 31.31 -2.13 -18.51
N GLU A 99 30.41 -2.52 -17.60
CA GLU A 99 28.97 -2.43 -17.79
C GLU A 99 28.51 -0.97 -17.69
N PHE A 100 28.98 -0.28 -16.65
CA PHE A 100 28.81 1.16 -16.52
C PHE A 100 30.00 1.82 -15.82
N ILE A 101 30.18 3.11 -16.16
CA ILE A 101 31.09 4.03 -15.48
C ILE A 101 30.21 5.17 -15.02
N GLU A 102 30.03 5.38 -13.72
CA GLU A 102 29.06 6.36 -13.24
C GLU A 102 29.54 7.12 -11.99
N PRO A 103 28.95 8.28 -11.69
CA PRO A 103 29.26 8.98 -10.45
C PRO A 103 28.89 8.12 -9.24
N ASN A 104 29.80 8.00 -8.27
CA ASN A 104 29.44 7.46 -6.96
C ASN A 104 28.80 8.58 -6.13
N TYR A 105 27.50 8.82 -6.37
CA TYR A 105 26.79 9.93 -5.74
C TYR A 105 26.78 9.80 -4.22
N ILE A 106 26.84 10.94 -3.54
CA ILE A 106 26.75 11.02 -2.09
C ILE A 106 25.29 11.21 -1.70
N TYR A 107 24.79 10.25 -0.91
CA TYR A 107 23.47 10.29 -0.29
C TYR A 107 23.66 10.70 1.17
N ARG A 108 22.65 11.37 1.72
CA ARG A 108 22.71 11.92 3.08
C ARG A 108 21.42 11.63 3.82
N ILE A 109 21.47 11.77 5.14
CA ILE A 109 20.27 12.02 5.92
C ILE A 109 19.58 13.27 5.33
N PRO A 110 18.31 13.19 4.91
CA PRO A 110 17.55 14.34 4.46
C PRO A 110 17.61 15.45 5.51
N PRO A 111 17.77 16.73 5.14
CA PRO A 111 17.92 17.81 6.11
C PRO A 111 16.80 17.79 7.16
N GLU A 112 17.15 17.61 8.43
CA GLU A 112 16.18 17.64 9.53
C GLU A 112 16.00 19.09 10.03
N PRO A 113 14.77 19.63 10.04
CA PRO A 113 14.51 20.91 10.69
C PRO A 113 14.49 20.74 12.21
N GLN A 114 15.52 21.24 12.89
CA GLN A 114 15.71 21.39 14.34
C GLN A 114 15.43 20.14 15.21
N THR A 115 16.43 19.67 15.97
CA THR A 115 16.27 18.62 16.98
C THR A 115 15.78 19.20 18.31
N THR A 116 14.67 18.70 18.85
CA THR A 116 14.21 19.10 20.20
C THR A 116 14.55 18.00 21.20
N VAL A 117 15.40 18.34 22.18
CA VAL A 117 15.71 17.47 23.32
C VAL A 117 14.47 17.38 24.22
N LEU A 118 14.25 16.23 24.87
CA LEU A 118 13.10 15.88 25.71
C LEU A 118 12.59 16.97 26.69
N GLY A 119 13.39 18.00 26.98
CA GLY A 119 13.02 19.15 27.83
C GLY A 119 12.03 20.14 27.22
N GLU A 120 11.74 20.09 25.91
CA GLU A 120 10.89 21.08 25.21
C GLU A 120 9.66 20.48 24.50
N LEU A 121 9.29 19.22 24.79
CA LEU A 121 7.98 18.70 24.36
C LEU A 121 6.87 19.31 25.22
N THR A 122 6.39 20.48 24.82
CA THR A 122 5.20 21.09 25.42
C THR A 122 4.01 20.17 25.13
N PRO A 123 3.29 19.66 26.14
CA PRO A 123 2.13 18.82 25.90
C PRO A 123 1.05 19.65 25.17
N PRO A 124 0.24 19.04 24.28
CA PRO A 124 -1.02 19.66 23.89
C PRO A 124 -1.79 19.93 25.18
N GLN A 125 -2.01 21.21 25.49
CA GLN A 125 -2.79 21.59 26.66
C GLN A 125 -4.21 21.09 26.47
N ASN A 126 -4.53 19.91 27.05
CA ASN A 126 -5.81 19.58 27.66
C ASN A 126 -5.78 18.21 28.35
N ASN A 127 -5.89 18.28 29.69
CA ASN A 127 -6.50 17.32 30.63
C ASN A 127 -5.87 15.94 30.90
N ALA A 128 -5.23 15.86 32.08
CA ALA A 128 -5.29 14.78 33.07
C ALA A 128 -5.01 13.34 32.58
N ASP A 129 -3.74 12.96 32.62
CA ASP A 129 -3.24 11.59 32.42
C ASP A 129 -3.85 10.60 33.42
N LYS A 130 -4.87 9.87 32.97
CA LYS A 130 -4.97 8.43 33.27
C LYS A 130 -4.30 7.71 32.09
N PRO A 131 -3.44 6.70 32.32
CA PRO A 131 -2.94 5.88 31.21
C PRO A 131 -4.15 5.34 30.44
N SER A 132 -4.14 5.53 29.12
CA SER A 132 -5.09 4.88 28.23
C SER A 132 -5.16 3.39 28.59
N LEU A 133 -6.35 2.87 28.89
CA LEU A 133 -6.58 1.44 29.14
C LEU A 133 -6.36 0.58 27.87
N THR A 134 -6.07 1.21 26.72
CA THR A 134 -5.84 0.58 25.42
C THR A 134 -4.54 1.13 24.82
N GLY A 135 -3.41 0.51 25.14
CA GLY A 135 -2.07 0.86 24.69
C GLY A 135 -1.02 0.10 25.49
N PRO A 136 0.22 -0.04 25.00
CA PRO A 136 1.27 -0.72 25.73
C PRO A 136 1.69 0.07 26.97
N ASN A 137 2.33 -0.61 27.91
CA ASN A 137 2.59 -0.09 29.26
C ASN A 137 3.85 0.79 29.38
N ASP A 138 4.45 1.18 28.25
CA ASP A 138 5.68 1.97 28.14
C ASP A 138 5.47 3.41 28.62
N GLN A 139 6.45 3.95 29.35
CA GLN A 139 6.34 5.18 30.14
C GLN A 139 5.90 6.41 29.32
N TYR A 140 6.34 6.50 28.07
CA TYR A 140 6.14 7.65 27.20
C TYR A 140 5.23 7.34 26.00
N TYR A 141 4.55 6.18 25.98
CA TYR A 141 3.66 5.81 24.88
C TYR A 141 2.57 6.86 24.61
N SER A 142 2.02 7.48 25.66
CA SER A 142 1.02 8.55 25.52
C SER A 142 1.51 9.79 24.76
N LYS A 143 2.83 9.94 24.57
CA LYS A 143 3.45 11.02 23.79
C LYS A 143 3.64 10.67 22.31
N GLN A 144 3.49 9.40 21.92
CA GLN A 144 3.66 8.93 20.54
C GLN A 144 2.37 9.07 19.73
N TRP A 145 1.97 10.32 19.46
CA TRP A 145 0.79 10.65 18.64
C TRP A 145 0.78 9.91 17.28
N ASN A 146 1.97 9.67 16.72
CA ASN A 146 2.22 9.01 15.45
C ASN A 146 1.65 7.58 15.41
N LEU A 147 1.81 6.83 16.49
CA LEU A 147 1.34 5.45 16.60
C LEU A 147 -0.19 5.39 16.66
N HIS A 148 -0.79 6.28 17.44
CA HIS A 148 -2.24 6.44 17.48
C HIS A 148 -2.82 6.87 16.12
N LYS A 149 -2.14 7.78 15.41
CA LYS A 149 -2.62 8.34 14.13
C LYS A 149 -2.74 7.28 13.04
N ILE A 150 -1.84 6.28 13.05
CA ILE A 150 -1.87 5.15 12.11
C ILE A 150 -2.73 3.97 12.60
N GLY A 151 -3.36 4.08 13.78
CA GLY A 151 -4.19 3.04 14.36
C GLY A 151 -3.42 1.76 14.73
N ILE A 152 -2.20 1.89 15.26
CA ILE A 152 -1.32 0.74 15.46
C ILE A 152 -1.88 -0.29 16.44
N GLU A 153 -2.66 0.13 17.44
CA GLU A 153 -3.19 -0.76 18.47
C GLU A 153 -4.13 -1.82 17.89
N GLY A 154 -4.91 -1.43 16.87
CA GLY A 154 -5.77 -2.35 16.13
C GLY A 154 -4.96 -3.37 15.32
N ALA A 155 -3.77 -2.99 14.85
CA ALA A 155 -2.86 -3.91 14.16
C ALA A 155 -2.20 -4.91 15.14
N TRP A 156 -1.76 -4.44 16.31
CA TRP A 156 -1.15 -5.29 17.35
C TRP A 156 -2.10 -6.35 17.92
N ALA A 157 -3.41 -6.14 17.85
CA ALA A 157 -4.38 -7.18 18.16
C ALA A 157 -4.26 -8.40 17.23
N GLU A 158 -3.75 -8.23 16.01
CA GLU A 158 -3.65 -9.26 14.98
C GLU A 158 -2.23 -9.80 14.77
N THR A 159 -1.21 -8.94 14.81
CA THR A 159 0.21 -9.30 14.67
C THR A 159 1.13 -8.19 15.17
N LYS A 160 2.35 -8.57 15.58
CA LYS A 160 3.39 -7.64 16.05
C LYS A 160 4.67 -7.72 15.22
N GLY A 161 4.66 -8.47 14.12
CA GLY A 161 5.79 -8.60 13.20
C GLY A 161 6.73 -9.78 13.46
N SER A 162 6.32 -10.75 14.29
CA SER A 162 7.15 -11.92 14.60
C SER A 162 7.56 -12.70 13.36
N GLY A 163 8.83 -13.09 13.30
CA GLY A 163 9.41 -13.86 12.20
C GLY A 163 9.85 -13.04 11.00
N ILE A 164 9.65 -11.72 11.02
CA ILE A 164 10.04 -10.81 9.94
C ILE A 164 11.34 -10.08 10.29
N THR A 165 12.23 -9.93 9.31
CA THR A 165 13.49 -9.19 9.42
C THR A 165 13.42 -7.87 8.66
N VAL A 166 13.60 -6.75 9.36
CA VAL A 166 13.68 -5.42 8.75
C VAL A 166 15.12 -4.94 8.76
N ALA A 167 15.68 -4.73 7.57
CA ALA A 167 16.98 -4.10 7.40
C ALA A 167 16.84 -2.58 7.44
N VAL A 168 17.67 -1.95 8.27
CA VAL A 168 17.76 -0.51 8.40
C VAL A 168 19.09 -0.08 7.81
N ILE A 169 19.04 0.48 6.60
CA ILE A 169 20.20 0.98 5.86
C ILE A 169 20.36 2.47 6.21
N ASP A 170 21.29 2.77 7.12
CA ASP A 170 21.37 4.08 7.78
C ASP A 170 22.78 4.35 8.38
N THR A 171 22.90 5.13 9.47
CA THR A 171 24.14 5.41 10.22
C THR A 171 24.56 4.28 11.16
N GLY A 172 23.84 3.15 11.17
CA GLY A 172 24.02 2.04 12.11
C GLY A 172 22.95 2.00 13.18
N ILE A 173 23.04 1.04 14.10
CA ILE A 173 22.14 0.96 15.26
C ILE A 173 22.96 0.73 16.54
N THR A 174 22.76 1.59 17.52
CA THR A 174 23.27 1.40 18.88
C THR A 174 22.17 0.83 19.76
N GLN A 175 22.47 -0.27 20.47
CA GLN A 175 21.52 -0.93 21.39
C GLN A 175 21.35 -0.12 22.69
N VAL A 176 20.63 1.00 22.59
CA VAL A 176 20.12 1.79 23.71
C VAL A 176 19.16 0.95 24.56
N ARG A 177 18.71 1.46 25.71
CA ARG A 177 17.98 0.63 26.69
C ARG A 177 16.70 0.05 26.11
N ASP A 178 15.95 0.84 25.35
CA ASP A 178 14.71 0.46 24.67
C ASP A 178 14.92 -0.57 23.55
N LEU A 179 16.14 -0.72 23.04
CA LEU A 179 16.48 -1.72 22.03
C LEU A 179 17.11 -2.99 22.61
N LYS A 180 17.31 -3.09 23.94
CA LYS A 180 17.96 -4.25 24.55
C LYS A 180 17.17 -5.55 24.40
N GLU A 181 15.85 -5.46 24.39
CA GLU A 181 14.96 -6.62 24.23
C GLU A 181 14.57 -6.87 22.77
N THR A 182 14.93 -5.95 21.87
CA THR A 182 14.70 -6.09 20.43
C THR A 182 15.61 -7.16 19.85
N LYS A 183 15.09 -7.95 18.91
CA LYS A 183 15.87 -9.00 18.24
C LYS A 183 16.74 -8.38 17.15
N PHE A 184 18.01 -8.78 17.10
CA PHE A 184 18.94 -8.37 16.05
C PHE A 184 19.45 -9.58 15.30
N VAL A 185 19.50 -9.48 13.98
CA VAL A 185 20.26 -10.38 13.12
C VAL A 185 21.61 -9.75 12.79
N LYS A 186 22.50 -10.51 12.14
CA LYS A 186 23.83 -10.00 11.76
C LYS A 186 23.69 -8.83 10.78
N GLY A 187 24.30 -7.72 11.16
CA GLY A 187 24.45 -6.52 10.32
C GLY A 187 25.84 -6.39 9.71
N TYR A 188 26.10 -5.23 9.11
CA TYR A 188 27.40 -4.87 8.55
C TYR A 188 27.61 -3.35 8.47
N ASP A 189 28.85 -2.92 8.70
CA ASP A 189 29.32 -1.55 8.53
C ASP A 189 30.11 -1.46 7.23
N PHE A 190 29.48 -0.93 6.19
CA PHE A 190 30.06 -0.74 4.86
C PHE A 190 31.06 0.43 4.85
N VAL A 191 30.81 1.45 5.68
CA VAL A 191 31.69 2.63 5.80
C VAL A 191 33.08 2.24 6.33
N ASN A 192 33.14 1.33 7.30
CA ASN A 192 34.38 0.92 7.97
C ASN A 192 34.81 -0.53 7.68
N ASP A 193 34.09 -1.23 6.79
CA ASP A 193 34.30 -2.62 6.41
C ASP A 193 34.44 -3.60 7.61
N ARG A 194 33.45 -3.60 8.52
CA ARG A 194 33.43 -4.46 9.72
C ARG A 194 32.03 -4.98 10.06
N GLU A 195 31.93 -6.04 10.87
CA GLU A 195 30.62 -6.59 11.26
C GLU A 195 29.85 -5.70 12.25
N GLN A 196 30.55 -4.85 13.01
CA GLN A 196 29.93 -3.97 14.01
C GLN A 196 29.34 -2.72 13.35
N ALA A 197 28.05 -2.78 13.02
CA ALA A 197 27.25 -1.68 12.48
C ALA A 197 26.68 -0.76 13.58
N THR A 198 27.53 -0.35 14.52
CA THR A 198 27.15 0.53 15.64
C THR A 198 26.90 1.95 15.13
N ASP A 199 25.87 2.60 15.67
CA ASP A 199 25.54 3.98 15.35
C ASP A 199 26.47 4.94 16.09
N ASP A 200 26.94 5.95 15.38
CA ASP A 200 27.79 7.05 15.86
C ASP A 200 27.20 8.43 15.54
N ASN A 201 25.96 8.47 15.03
CA ASN A 201 25.22 9.70 14.70
C ASN A 201 23.91 9.83 15.49
N GLY A 202 23.16 8.75 15.66
CA GLY A 202 21.87 8.70 16.34
C GLY A 202 20.65 8.67 15.41
N HIS A 203 20.80 9.03 14.13
CA HIS A 203 19.69 8.94 13.18
C HIS A 203 19.23 7.48 12.98
N GLY A 204 20.14 6.56 12.68
CA GLY A 204 19.83 5.15 12.45
C GLY A 204 19.21 4.45 13.66
N THR A 205 19.66 4.77 14.88
CA THR A 205 19.06 4.24 16.11
C THR A 205 17.62 4.74 16.31
N HIS A 206 17.34 6.01 16.00
CA HIS A 206 15.98 6.55 16.08
C HIS A 206 15.03 5.91 15.06
N VAL A 207 15.51 5.76 13.81
CA VAL A 207 14.79 5.08 12.72
C VAL A 207 14.49 3.62 13.11
N ALA A 208 15.50 2.89 13.62
CA ALA A 208 15.36 1.53 14.10
C ALA A 208 14.33 1.40 15.24
N GLY A 209 14.34 2.35 16.18
CA GLY A 209 13.37 2.39 17.27
C GLY A 209 11.94 2.52 16.75
N THR A 210 11.72 3.39 15.76
CA THR A 210 10.41 3.53 15.11
C THR A 210 9.92 2.23 14.47
N VAL A 211 10.82 1.44 13.88
CA VAL A 211 10.47 0.15 13.29
C VAL A 211 10.10 -0.88 14.36
N ALA A 212 11.01 -1.21 15.29
CA ALA A 212 10.87 -2.43 16.10
C ALA A 212 11.42 -2.30 17.54
N GLN A 213 11.41 -1.10 18.11
CA GLN A 213 11.73 -0.92 19.52
C GLN A 213 10.89 -1.83 20.44
N ALA A 214 11.52 -2.35 21.50
CA ALA A 214 10.83 -3.17 22.49
C ALA A 214 9.64 -2.40 23.09
N THR A 215 8.54 -3.10 23.29
CA THR A 215 7.25 -2.51 23.69
C THR A 215 6.60 -3.41 24.73
N ASN A 216 5.84 -2.84 25.66
CA ASN A 216 5.28 -3.50 26.85
C ASN A 216 6.29 -3.88 27.94
N ASN A 217 7.39 -3.12 28.09
CA ASN A 217 8.43 -3.38 29.08
C ASN A 217 8.48 -2.35 30.23
N GLN A 218 7.46 -1.49 30.36
CA GLN A 218 7.34 -0.42 31.35
C GLN A 218 8.42 0.67 31.25
N TYR A 219 9.13 0.77 30.13
CA TYR A 219 10.20 1.73 29.94
C TYR A 219 10.09 2.40 28.57
N GLY A 220 10.51 3.66 28.49
CA GLY A 220 10.65 4.36 27.23
C GLY A 220 9.37 4.47 26.38
N VAL A 221 9.50 4.14 25.10
CA VAL A 221 8.45 4.28 24.07
C VAL A 221 8.20 2.95 23.32
N ALA A 222 7.40 2.97 22.26
CA ALA A 222 7.04 1.78 21.47
C ALA A 222 7.48 1.85 20.00
N GLY A 223 7.70 0.67 19.40
CA GLY A 223 7.98 0.49 17.97
C GLY A 223 6.80 -0.14 17.20
N VAL A 224 6.70 0.11 15.90
CA VAL A 224 5.56 -0.32 15.07
C VAL A 224 5.42 -1.86 14.99
N ALA A 225 6.52 -2.56 14.71
CA ALA A 225 6.60 -4.02 14.58
C ALA A 225 7.56 -4.59 15.64
N TYR A 226 7.23 -4.40 16.93
CA TYR A 226 8.12 -4.68 18.06
C TYR A 226 8.49 -6.16 18.29
N GLU A 227 7.91 -7.11 17.55
CA GLU A 227 8.36 -8.52 17.56
C GLU A 227 9.24 -8.91 16.36
N ALA A 228 9.43 -7.99 15.40
CA ALA A 228 10.33 -8.15 14.27
C ALA A 228 11.81 -8.14 14.69
N SER A 229 12.68 -8.64 13.82
CA SER A 229 14.13 -8.57 14.00
C SER A 229 14.72 -7.43 13.17
N LEU A 230 15.70 -6.72 13.71
CA LEU A 230 16.42 -5.66 13.02
C LEU A 230 17.74 -6.16 12.43
N MET A 231 18.04 -5.76 11.19
CA MET A 231 19.35 -5.94 10.55
C MET A 231 20.02 -4.56 10.40
N PRO A 232 21.03 -4.22 11.22
CA PRO A 232 21.71 -2.93 11.14
C PRO A 232 22.68 -2.91 9.97
N LEU A 233 22.48 -2.01 9.01
CA LEU A 233 23.39 -1.83 7.88
C LEU A 233 23.87 -0.38 7.86
N LYS A 234 25.12 -0.17 8.30
CA LYS A 234 25.72 1.16 8.34
C LYS A 234 26.33 1.50 6.99
N VAL A 235 25.75 2.48 6.32
CA VAL A 235 26.21 3.02 5.02
C VAL A 235 26.45 4.52 5.07
N LEU A 236 25.95 5.19 6.12
CA LEU A 236 26.19 6.60 6.38
C LEU A 236 27.23 6.74 7.50
N ASN A 237 28.19 7.64 7.31
CA ASN A 237 29.19 7.97 8.33
C ASN A 237 28.58 8.80 9.49
N ASP A 238 29.42 9.17 10.45
CA ASP A 238 29.10 10.01 11.61
C ASP A 238 28.52 11.39 11.23
N TYR A 239 28.86 11.91 10.05
CA TYR A 239 28.27 13.13 9.47
C TYR A 239 26.98 12.89 8.67
N GLY A 240 26.46 11.66 8.64
CA GLY A 240 25.22 11.30 7.96
C GLY A 240 25.34 11.23 6.43
N GLY A 241 26.54 11.07 5.87
CA GLY A 241 26.78 10.93 4.44
C GLY A 241 27.30 9.55 4.07
N GLY A 242 26.89 9.02 2.92
CA GLY A 242 27.30 7.72 2.40
C GLY A 242 27.29 7.68 0.88
N THR A 243 27.91 6.65 0.31
CA THR A 243 28.04 6.53 -1.15
C THR A 243 27.00 5.58 -1.73
N VAL A 244 26.65 5.78 -2.99
CA VAL A 244 25.75 4.87 -3.72
C VAL A 244 26.29 3.44 -3.75
N ALA A 245 27.60 3.27 -3.89
CA ALA A 245 28.23 1.96 -3.91
C ALA A 245 27.99 1.20 -2.58
N ASP A 246 28.24 1.84 -1.45
CA ASP A 246 27.95 1.27 -0.11
C ASP A 246 26.48 0.90 0.05
N ILE A 247 25.58 1.78 -0.39
CA ILE A 247 24.13 1.57 -0.28
C ILE A 247 23.66 0.42 -1.16
N ALA A 248 24.14 0.35 -2.41
CA ALA A 248 23.77 -0.71 -3.34
C ALA A 248 24.22 -2.09 -2.84
N GLU A 249 25.43 -2.17 -2.29
CA GLU A 249 25.96 -3.39 -1.66
C GLU A 249 25.18 -3.77 -0.40
N ALA A 250 24.79 -2.80 0.42
CA ALA A 250 23.93 -3.04 1.59
C ALA A 250 22.55 -3.59 1.21
N ILE A 251 21.94 -3.10 0.12
CA ILE A 251 20.67 -3.61 -0.40
C ILE A 251 20.82 -5.08 -0.83
N LYS A 252 21.87 -5.42 -1.58
CA LYS A 252 22.16 -6.79 -1.99
C LYS A 252 22.43 -7.69 -0.79
N PHE A 253 23.24 -7.24 0.16
CA PHE A 253 23.53 -7.95 1.40
C PHE A 253 22.27 -8.22 2.21
N ALA A 254 21.38 -7.24 2.37
CA ALA A 254 20.12 -7.40 3.07
C ALA A 254 19.28 -8.52 2.44
N ALA A 255 19.13 -8.49 1.11
CA ALA A 255 18.38 -9.51 0.38
C ALA A 255 19.02 -10.90 0.47
N ASP A 256 20.34 -10.99 0.46
CA ASP A 256 21.09 -12.25 0.61
C ASP A 256 21.04 -12.83 2.02
N LYS A 257 20.94 -11.97 3.04
CA LYS A 257 20.82 -12.36 4.44
C LYS A 257 19.38 -12.55 4.90
N GLY A 258 18.42 -12.51 3.98
CA GLY A 258 17.02 -12.81 4.27
C GLY A 258 16.29 -11.67 4.98
N ALA A 259 16.65 -10.42 4.69
CA ALA A 259 15.80 -9.29 5.04
C ALA A 259 14.50 -9.37 4.23
N ASP A 260 13.40 -9.11 4.90
CA ASP A 260 12.05 -9.13 4.34
C ASP A 260 11.62 -7.74 3.86
N VAL A 261 12.07 -6.72 4.60
CA VAL A 261 11.79 -5.30 4.36
C VAL A 261 13.10 -4.53 4.52
N ILE A 262 13.36 -3.57 3.63
CA ILE A 262 14.46 -2.62 3.71
C ILE A 262 13.88 -1.23 3.92
N ASN A 263 14.35 -0.54 4.95
CA ASN A 263 14.11 0.89 5.16
C ASN A 263 15.37 1.70 4.82
N MET A 264 15.20 2.72 3.98
CA MET A 264 16.22 3.70 3.62
C MET A 264 15.72 5.11 3.97
N SER A 265 16.04 5.57 5.18
CA SER A 265 15.77 6.94 5.64
C SER A 265 16.87 7.91 5.18
N LEU A 266 17.24 7.79 3.91
CA LEU A 266 18.32 8.53 3.27
C LEU A 266 17.89 9.03 1.90
N GLY A 267 18.55 10.08 1.40
CA GLY A 267 18.22 10.67 0.12
C GLY A 267 19.41 11.31 -0.56
N GLY A 268 19.39 11.35 -1.88
CA GLY A 268 20.44 11.96 -2.69
C GLY A 268 19.95 12.43 -4.04
N GLY A 269 20.79 13.25 -4.68
CA GLY A 269 20.62 13.61 -6.07
C GLY A 269 21.23 12.55 -6.98
N GLY A 270 20.59 12.30 -8.12
CA GLY A 270 21.17 11.51 -9.20
C GLY A 270 20.65 10.07 -9.27
N GLU A 271 20.23 9.70 -10.48
CA GLU A 271 19.95 8.31 -10.83
C GLU A 271 21.29 7.58 -11.05
N SER A 272 21.37 6.36 -10.55
CA SER A 272 22.50 5.44 -10.64
C SER A 272 21.98 4.09 -11.11
N GLN A 273 22.67 3.52 -12.09
CA GLN A 273 22.35 2.20 -12.59
C GLN A 273 22.68 1.14 -11.54
N LEU A 274 23.79 1.29 -10.82
CA LEU A 274 24.19 0.39 -9.73
C LEU A 274 23.09 0.29 -8.64
N MET A 275 22.56 1.44 -8.21
CA MET A 275 21.49 1.50 -7.22
C MET A 275 20.22 0.81 -7.74
N LYS A 276 19.84 1.08 -8.98
CA LYS A 276 18.66 0.49 -9.60
C LYS A 276 18.79 -1.03 -9.69
N ASP A 277 19.94 -1.55 -10.11
CA ASP A 277 20.15 -2.99 -10.23
C ASP A 277 20.15 -3.70 -8.87
N ALA A 278 20.66 -3.05 -7.82
CA ALA A 278 20.57 -3.54 -6.44
C ALA A 278 19.11 -3.59 -5.95
N ILE A 279 18.32 -2.55 -6.23
CA ILE A 279 16.87 -2.50 -5.93
C ILE A 279 16.13 -3.63 -6.67
N ASP A 280 16.36 -3.77 -7.96
CA ASP A 280 15.73 -4.82 -8.79
C ASP A 280 16.16 -6.23 -8.34
N TYR A 281 17.38 -6.38 -7.84
CA TYR A 281 17.86 -7.64 -7.23
C TYR A 281 17.09 -7.98 -5.94
N ALA A 282 17.01 -7.04 -5.01
CA ALA A 282 16.29 -7.24 -3.74
C ALA A 282 14.79 -7.45 -3.97
N TYR A 283 14.17 -6.67 -4.85
CA TYR A 283 12.76 -6.82 -5.23
C TYR A 283 12.46 -8.21 -5.82
N ARG A 284 13.30 -8.74 -6.73
CA ARG A 284 13.16 -10.09 -7.28
C ARG A 284 13.29 -11.20 -6.24
N LYS A 285 13.96 -10.93 -5.12
CA LYS A 285 14.04 -11.83 -3.96
C LYS A 285 12.83 -11.72 -3.02
N GLY A 286 11.85 -10.88 -3.33
CA GLY A 286 10.65 -10.69 -2.52
C GLY A 286 10.83 -9.70 -1.38
N VAL A 287 11.88 -8.88 -1.40
CA VAL A 287 12.14 -7.86 -0.38
C VAL A 287 11.35 -6.59 -0.69
N VAL A 288 10.67 -6.05 0.30
CA VAL A 288 9.96 -4.76 0.18
C VAL A 288 10.92 -3.62 0.47
N ILE A 289 11.02 -2.64 -0.42
CA ILE A 289 12.00 -1.55 -0.29
C ILE A 289 11.24 -0.25 -0.07
N ILE A 290 11.58 0.47 0.99
CA ILE A 290 10.86 1.67 1.43
C ILE A 290 11.87 2.78 1.66
N ALA A 291 11.59 3.98 1.14
CA ALA A 291 12.51 5.10 1.27
C ALA A 291 11.81 6.44 1.49
N ALA A 292 12.53 7.33 2.17
CA ALA A 292 12.10 8.70 2.45
C ALA A 292 12.04 9.55 1.17
N ALA A 293 10.96 10.32 0.98
CA ALA A 293 10.78 11.15 -0.21
C ALA A 293 11.72 12.38 -0.28
N GLY A 294 12.26 12.84 0.86
CA GLY A 294 13.12 14.03 0.97
C GLY A 294 12.44 15.22 1.66
N ASN A 295 13.25 16.20 2.09
CA ASN A 295 12.86 17.28 3.01
C ASN A 295 13.04 18.69 2.41
N GLU A 296 12.98 18.82 1.08
CA GLU A 296 13.24 20.06 0.35
C GLU A 296 11.96 20.81 -0.07
N SER A 297 10.77 20.31 0.29
CA SER A 297 9.47 20.78 -0.20
C SER A 297 9.37 20.77 -1.73
N ALA A 298 10.05 19.82 -2.37
CA ALA A 298 10.14 19.72 -3.82
C ALA A 298 8.99 18.88 -4.42
N ASN A 299 8.57 19.24 -5.63
CA ASN A 299 7.60 18.49 -6.45
C ASN A 299 8.29 17.32 -7.18
N GLY A 300 8.80 16.39 -6.41
CA GLY A 300 9.31 15.09 -6.81
C GLY A 300 10.08 14.46 -5.66
N ALA A 301 9.92 13.16 -5.45
CA ALA A 301 10.73 12.43 -4.48
C ALA A 301 12.21 12.41 -4.90
N SER A 302 13.10 12.42 -3.92
CA SER A 302 14.54 12.19 -4.10
C SER A 302 14.81 10.72 -4.40
N TYR A 303 16.02 10.42 -4.88
CA TYR A 303 16.46 9.02 -4.94
C TYR A 303 16.92 8.59 -3.54
N PRO A 304 16.64 7.35 -3.09
CA PRO A 304 16.13 6.23 -3.88
C PRO A 304 14.60 6.09 -3.93
N ALA A 305 13.83 6.91 -3.21
CA ALA A 305 12.36 6.84 -3.19
C ALA A 305 11.71 6.94 -4.57
N ARG A 306 12.37 7.59 -5.52
CA ARG A 306 11.89 7.74 -6.90
C ARG A 306 12.11 6.52 -7.80
N TYR A 307 12.91 5.54 -7.40
CA TYR A 307 13.12 4.35 -8.23
C TYR A 307 11.84 3.51 -8.32
N PRO A 308 11.60 2.84 -9.46
CA PRO A 308 10.64 1.74 -9.51
C PRO A 308 10.93 0.70 -8.43
N HIS A 309 9.89 0.00 -7.95
CA HIS A 309 9.98 -1.02 -6.90
C HIS A 309 10.37 -0.50 -5.50
N VAL A 310 10.58 0.80 -5.34
CA VAL A 310 10.71 1.46 -4.04
C VAL A 310 9.39 2.13 -3.68
N VAL A 311 8.94 1.93 -2.45
CA VAL A 311 7.78 2.64 -1.90
C VAL A 311 8.26 3.98 -1.37
N GLY A 312 7.96 5.06 -2.09
CA GLY A 312 8.34 6.41 -1.69
C GLY A 312 7.38 7.01 -0.66
N VAL A 313 7.92 7.49 0.47
CA VAL A 313 7.14 7.91 1.63
C VAL A 313 7.27 9.41 1.89
N SER A 314 6.15 10.15 1.77
CA SER A 314 6.04 11.54 2.22
C SER A 314 5.64 11.65 3.70
N SER A 315 5.80 12.84 4.28
CA SER A 315 5.58 13.10 5.70
C SER A 315 4.35 13.98 5.96
N PHE A 316 3.58 13.64 6.99
CA PHE A 316 2.55 14.50 7.58
C PHE A 316 2.78 14.74 9.09
N GLY A 317 2.21 15.84 9.60
CA GLY A 317 2.26 16.25 11.00
C GLY A 317 1.08 15.76 11.86
N PRO A 318 1.02 16.12 13.16
CA PRO A 318 -0.06 15.72 14.07
C PRO A 318 -1.46 16.16 13.63
N ASP A 319 -1.55 17.33 12.98
CA ASP A 319 -2.77 17.86 12.36
C ASP A 319 -3.27 16.97 11.21
N GLY A 320 -2.41 16.15 10.62
CA GLY A 320 -2.70 15.35 9.43
C GLY A 320 -2.45 16.10 8.13
N GLU A 321 -1.85 17.29 8.19
CA GLU A 321 -1.45 18.01 6.99
C GLU A 321 -0.04 17.59 6.57
N LYS A 322 0.28 17.71 5.28
CA LYS A 322 1.63 17.47 4.76
C LYS A 322 2.61 18.36 5.52
N ALA A 323 3.67 17.77 6.05
CA ALA A 323 4.71 18.54 6.70
C ALA A 323 5.34 19.53 5.71
N ASP A 324 5.59 20.77 6.12
CA ASP A 324 6.03 21.86 5.22
C ASP A 324 7.30 21.51 4.44
N TYR A 325 8.23 20.77 5.07
CA TYR A 325 9.48 20.30 4.47
C TYR A 325 9.30 19.11 3.51
N SER A 326 8.21 18.34 3.59
CA SER A 326 8.10 17.07 2.85
C SER A 326 8.07 17.31 1.34
N ASN A 327 8.91 16.59 0.60
CA ASN A 327 8.75 16.41 -0.84
C ASN A 327 7.42 15.70 -1.14
N PHE A 328 6.91 15.94 -2.35
CA PHE A 328 5.62 15.48 -2.83
C PHE A 328 5.66 15.24 -4.34
N GLY A 329 4.57 14.78 -4.95
CA GLY A 329 4.50 14.63 -6.40
C GLY A 329 5.00 13.28 -6.89
N ALA A 330 5.71 13.27 -8.02
CA ALA A 330 6.17 12.03 -8.65
C ALA A 330 7.13 11.24 -7.74
N GLY A 331 6.90 9.94 -7.61
CA GLY A 331 7.68 9.05 -6.75
C GLY A 331 7.19 8.98 -5.30
N VAL A 332 6.07 9.64 -4.95
CA VAL A 332 5.39 9.44 -3.67
C VAL A 332 4.25 8.44 -3.83
N ASP A 333 4.31 7.35 -3.08
CA ASP A 333 3.33 6.26 -3.10
C ASP A 333 2.33 6.32 -1.96
N ILE A 334 2.79 6.78 -0.78
CA ILE A 334 2.01 6.86 0.45
C ILE A 334 2.60 7.92 1.38
N SER A 335 1.81 8.42 2.33
CA SER A 335 2.30 9.32 3.39
C SER A 335 2.21 8.67 4.78
N ALA A 336 3.12 9.04 5.66
CA ALA A 336 3.18 8.53 7.03
C ALA A 336 3.58 9.63 8.04
N PRO A 337 3.42 9.39 9.36
CA PRO A 337 3.81 10.35 10.38
C PRO A 337 5.32 10.60 10.34
N GLY A 338 5.76 11.79 9.95
CA GLY A 338 7.17 12.19 10.05
C GLY A 338 7.38 13.41 10.93
N GLY A 339 6.31 13.98 11.49
CA GLY A 339 6.38 15.09 12.45
C GLY A 339 6.43 16.48 11.83
N SER A 340 6.22 17.47 12.68
CA SER A 340 6.29 18.89 12.37
C SER A 340 6.60 19.68 13.63
N GLU A 341 6.67 21.00 13.52
CA GLU A 341 6.88 21.89 14.66
C GLU A 341 5.83 21.70 15.78
N THR A 342 4.63 21.22 15.46
CA THR A 342 3.56 20.99 16.43
C THR A 342 3.63 19.61 17.09
N GLY A 343 4.50 18.71 16.62
CA GLY A 343 4.72 17.41 17.22
C GLY A 343 5.74 16.57 16.45
N LYS A 344 6.82 16.19 17.14
CA LYS A 344 7.92 15.37 16.60
C LYS A 344 7.68 13.88 16.86
N ILE A 345 8.48 13.03 16.24
CA ILE A 345 8.49 11.58 16.46
C ILE A 345 9.48 11.26 17.57
N LEU A 346 8.99 10.78 18.70
CA LEU A 346 9.78 10.51 19.90
C LEU A 346 10.30 9.06 19.89
N GLN A 347 11.62 8.89 19.98
CA GLN A 347 12.31 7.60 20.19
C GLN A 347 13.51 7.73 21.13
N GLU A 348 13.94 6.63 21.77
CA GLU A 348 15.27 6.56 22.37
C GLU A 348 16.32 6.41 21.26
N THR A 349 17.37 7.21 21.34
CA THR A 349 18.50 7.20 20.42
C THR A 349 19.77 7.62 21.18
N ILE A 350 20.86 7.92 20.50
CA ILE A 350 22.10 8.42 21.08
C ILE A 350 22.29 9.93 20.83
N ASN A 351 22.93 10.62 21.77
CA ASN A 351 23.39 12.00 21.59
C ASN A 351 24.79 12.03 20.92
N GLU A 352 25.35 13.24 20.75
CA GLU A 352 26.70 13.45 20.19
C GLU A 352 27.82 12.73 20.98
N ASN A 353 27.59 12.41 22.25
CA ASN A 353 28.55 11.68 23.09
C ASN A 353 28.34 10.15 23.03
N GLY A 354 27.39 9.66 22.24
CA GLY A 354 27.03 8.23 22.17
C GLY A 354 26.18 7.73 23.34
N GLU A 355 25.61 8.62 24.15
CA GLU A 355 24.80 8.26 25.32
C GLU A 355 23.32 8.16 24.95
N GLY A 356 22.62 7.16 25.52
CA GLY A 356 21.18 6.98 25.33
C GLY A 356 20.35 8.18 25.81
N VAL A 357 19.49 8.69 24.95
CA VAL A 357 18.62 9.85 25.19
C VAL A 357 17.32 9.71 24.40
N PHE A 358 16.21 10.20 24.94
CA PHE A 358 14.96 10.31 24.20
C PHE A 358 14.93 11.62 23.40
N LEU A 359 14.81 11.53 22.07
CA LEU A 359 14.78 12.69 21.18
C LEU A 359 13.55 12.68 20.28
N GLY A 360 12.97 13.87 20.10
CA GLY A 360 11.94 14.11 19.10
C GLY A 360 12.57 14.58 17.80
N LEU A 361 12.48 13.77 16.74
CA LEU A 361 12.97 14.11 15.40
C LEU A 361 11.80 14.33 14.42
N GLN A 362 12.06 15.07 13.34
CA GLN A 362 11.08 15.27 12.28
C GLN A 362 11.73 15.16 10.90
N GLY A 363 11.05 14.51 9.97
CA GLY A 363 11.55 14.28 8.63
C GLY A 363 10.77 13.20 7.90
N THR A 364 10.91 13.14 6.58
CA THR A 364 10.51 11.94 5.81
C THR A 364 11.30 10.70 6.25
N SER A 365 12.49 10.90 6.83
CA SER A 365 13.27 9.89 7.55
C SER A 365 12.53 9.22 8.71
N MET A 366 11.61 9.92 9.37
CA MET A 366 10.78 9.35 10.44
C MET A 366 9.46 8.80 9.88
N ALA A 367 9.00 9.27 8.72
CA ALA A 367 7.82 8.71 8.04
C ALA A 367 8.09 7.32 7.45
N SER A 368 9.23 7.15 6.76
CA SER A 368 9.66 5.90 6.14
C SER A 368 9.61 4.66 7.08
N PRO A 369 10.20 4.70 8.30
CA PRO A 369 10.20 3.55 9.20
C PRO A 369 8.82 3.16 9.72
N HIS A 370 7.83 4.08 9.74
CA HIS A 370 6.44 3.69 10.03
C HIS A 370 5.88 2.78 8.94
N VAL A 371 6.12 3.12 7.67
CA VAL A 371 5.70 2.28 6.54
C VAL A 371 6.46 0.96 6.55
N ALA A 372 7.75 0.96 6.89
CA ALA A 372 8.55 -0.27 7.01
C ALA A 372 8.04 -1.21 8.12
N GLY A 373 7.71 -0.66 9.29
CA GLY A 373 7.08 -1.43 10.35
C GLY A 373 5.73 -2.00 9.92
N VAL A 374 4.87 -1.21 9.27
CA VAL A 374 3.56 -1.71 8.80
C VAL A 374 3.72 -2.77 7.69
N ALA A 375 4.67 -2.61 6.78
CA ALA A 375 5.01 -3.61 5.78
C ALA A 375 5.45 -4.93 6.43
N ALA A 376 6.24 -4.86 7.51
CA ALA A 376 6.61 -6.04 8.29
C ALA A 376 5.38 -6.69 8.97
N LEU A 377 4.44 -5.91 9.49
CA LEU A 377 3.19 -6.45 10.04
C LEU A 377 2.34 -7.15 8.97
N ILE A 378 2.24 -6.59 7.76
CA ILE A 378 1.54 -7.20 6.62
C ILE A 378 2.21 -8.52 6.23
N LYS A 379 3.54 -8.53 6.08
CA LYS A 379 4.30 -9.72 5.70
C LYS A 379 4.23 -10.81 6.76
N ALA A 380 4.17 -10.46 8.06
CA ALA A 380 3.90 -11.40 9.15
C ALA A 380 2.51 -12.07 9.08
N LYS A 381 1.58 -11.53 8.28
CA LYS A 381 0.32 -12.18 7.92
C LYS A 381 0.46 -13.00 6.63
N GLY A 382 1.67 -13.41 6.23
CA GLY A 382 1.97 -14.33 5.14
C GLY A 382 1.71 -13.81 3.73
N ILE A 383 1.68 -12.49 3.52
CA ILE A 383 1.76 -11.90 2.18
C ILE A 383 3.23 -11.71 1.85
N GLU A 384 3.77 -12.46 0.91
CA GLU A 384 5.21 -12.45 0.61
C GLU A 384 5.58 -11.50 -0.52
N ASN A 385 4.69 -11.33 -1.51
CA ASN A 385 4.99 -10.57 -2.74
C ASN A 385 5.02 -9.05 -2.47
N PRO A 386 6.12 -8.36 -2.80
CA PRO A 386 6.23 -6.90 -2.63
C PRO A 386 5.10 -6.10 -3.30
N ASP A 387 4.63 -6.50 -4.48
CA ASP A 387 3.54 -5.81 -5.18
C ASP A 387 2.21 -5.92 -4.42
N GLU A 388 1.96 -7.07 -3.81
CA GLU A 388 0.76 -7.29 -3.01
C GLU A 388 0.82 -6.47 -1.72
N ILE A 389 2.00 -6.38 -1.09
CA ILE A 389 2.22 -5.54 0.09
C ILE A 389 1.99 -4.06 -0.25
N LEU A 390 2.57 -3.56 -1.35
CA LEU A 390 2.34 -2.19 -1.82
C LEU A 390 0.86 -1.94 -2.11
N LYS A 391 0.18 -2.89 -2.73
CA LYS A 391 -1.27 -2.81 -2.99
C LYS A 391 -2.06 -2.74 -1.68
N VAL A 392 -1.75 -3.57 -0.69
CA VAL A 392 -2.40 -3.54 0.63
C VAL A 392 -2.16 -2.20 1.31
N LEU A 393 -0.93 -1.69 1.31
CA LEU A 393 -0.59 -0.36 1.85
C LEU A 393 -1.43 0.74 1.19
N LYS A 394 -1.50 0.77 -0.15
CA LYS A 394 -2.26 1.78 -0.90
C LYS A 394 -3.77 1.66 -0.70
N GLN A 395 -4.32 0.45 -0.68
CA GLN A 395 -5.76 0.21 -0.54
C GLN A 395 -6.28 0.47 0.88
N SER A 396 -5.43 0.27 1.88
CA SER A 396 -5.78 0.49 3.29
C SER A 396 -5.53 1.93 3.76
N ALA A 397 -4.75 2.71 2.99
CA ALA A 397 -4.47 4.10 3.31
C ALA A 397 -5.76 4.92 3.47
N ARG A 398 -5.75 5.84 4.44
CA ARG A 398 -6.81 6.83 4.61
C ARG A 398 -6.68 7.85 3.48
N VAL A 399 -7.59 7.76 2.52
CA VAL A 399 -7.64 8.65 1.35
C VAL A 399 -7.91 10.09 1.80
N ILE A 400 -7.09 11.01 1.30
CA ILE A 400 -7.31 12.45 1.42
C ILE A 400 -7.99 12.94 0.13
N GLN A 401 -9.14 13.57 0.27
CA GLN A 401 -9.84 14.16 -0.88
C GLN A 401 -9.09 15.42 -1.34
N ASP A 402 -9.13 15.69 -2.64
CA ASP A 402 -8.52 16.87 -3.25
C ASP A 402 -6.98 16.97 -3.17
N ASP A 403 -6.27 15.84 -3.28
CA ASP A 403 -4.81 15.80 -3.39
C ASP A 403 -4.29 16.08 -4.81
N GLY A 404 -4.52 17.31 -5.31
CA GLY A 404 -4.22 17.68 -6.70
C GLY A 404 -2.73 17.65 -7.09
N LEU A 405 -1.81 17.69 -6.12
CA LEU A 405 -0.36 17.72 -6.34
C LEU A 405 0.36 16.45 -5.84
N ASN A 406 -0.40 15.43 -5.44
CA ASN A 406 0.13 14.17 -4.90
C ASN A 406 1.03 14.38 -3.66
N TYR A 407 0.52 15.10 -2.68
CA TYR A 407 1.11 15.29 -1.36
C TYR A 407 1.12 14.01 -0.52
N TYR A 408 0.09 13.19 -0.66
CA TYR A 408 -0.15 12.04 0.20
C TYR A 408 -0.03 10.68 -0.50
N GLY A 409 0.23 10.65 -1.81
CA GLY A 409 0.24 9.39 -2.56
C GLY A 409 -1.15 8.77 -2.58
N ALA A 410 -1.25 7.49 -2.21
CA ALA A 410 -2.54 6.83 -2.01
C ALA A 410 -3.32 7.33 -0.77
N GLY A 411 -2.66 8.07 0.13
CA GLY A 411 -3.26 8.61 1.36
C GLY A 411 -2.35 8.44 2.58
N GLN A 412 -2.92 8.63 3.76
CA GLN A 412 -2.22 8.47 5.03
C GLN A 412 -2.17 7.00 5.45
N LEU A 413 -1.01 6.54 5.90
CA LEU A 413 -0.79 5.19 6.39
C LEU A 413 -1.81 4.80 7.48
N ASN A 414 -2.36 3.59 7.37
CA ASN A 414 -3.29 3.02 8.35
C ASN A 414 -2.94 1.56 8.61
N ALA A 415 -2.26 1.31 9.74
CA ALA A 415 -1.76 0.01 10.13
C ALA A 415 -2.88 -1.00 10.40
N GLU A 416 -3.92 -0.59 11.13
CA GLU A 416 -5.06 -1.47 11.45
C GLU A 416 -5.76 -1.94 10.17
N ALA A 417 -6.08 -1.03 9.26
CA ALA A 417 -6.72 -1.36 8.00
C ALA A 417 -5.82 -2.25 7.14
N ALA A 418 -4.51 -1.99 7.10
CA ALA A 418 -3.55 -2.77 6.33
C ALA A 418 -3.46 -4.22 6.81
N VAL A 419 -3.28 -4.43 8.12
CA VAL A 419 -3.16 -5.78 8.70
C VAL A 419 -4.50 -6.53 8.62
N LYS A 420 -5.61 -5.84 8.85
CA LYS A 420 -6.94 -6.46 8.66
C LYS A 420 -7.17 -6.86 7.21
N LEU A 421 -6.76 -6.04 6.24
CA LEU A 421 -6.87 -6.34 4.82
C LEU A 421 -6.00 -7.53 4.44
N ALA A 422 -4.77 -7.59 4.95
CA ALA A 422 -3.85 -8.71 4.75
C ALA A 422 -4.43 -10.03 5.30
N ALA A 423 -5.15 -9.98 6.43
CA ALA A 423 -5.79 -11.14 7.02
C ALA A 423 -7.00 -11.67 6.21
N GLN A 424 -7.65 -10.87 5.35
CA GLN A 424 -8.90 -11.26 4.68
C GLN A 424 -8.72 -12.37 3.63
N GLY A 425 -7.48 -12.65 3.22
CA GLY A 425 -7.12 -13.67 2.24
C GLY A 425 -6.77 -15.04 2.82
N GLN A 426 -6.52 -15.16 4.13
CA GLN A 426 -5.94 -16.37 4.71
C GLN A 426 -6.92 -17.16 5.59
N ILE A 427 -6.89 -18.49 5.46
CA ILE A 427 -7.57 -19.40 6.39
C ILE A 427 -6.67 -19.51 7.62
N SER A 428 -6.94 -18.75 8.68
CA SER A 428 -6.21 -18.89 9.95
C SER A 428 -7.09 -19.49 11.04
N PHE A 429 -6.50 -20.36 11.86
CA PHE A 429 -7.17 -20.97 13.02
C PHE A 429 -7.73 -19.92 14.01
N PRO A 430 -7.00 -18.82 14.29
CA PRO A 430 -7.54 -17.70 15.07
C PRO A 430 -8.78 -17.04 14.42
N ASP A 431 -8.80 -16.88 13.10
CA ASP A 431 -9.96 -16.30 12.39
C ASP A 431 -11.18 -17.24 12.45
N PHE A 432 -10.96 -18.56 12.38
CA PHE A 432 -12.01 -19.55 12.58
C PHE A 432 -12.62 -19.45 13.98
N PHE A 433 -11.80 -19.33 15.02
CA PHE A 433 -12.30 -19.16 16.40
C PHE A 433 -12.98 -17.81 16.63
N ARG A 434 -12.47 -16.73 16.04
CA ARG A 434 -13.12 -15.42 16.08
C ARG A 434 -14.49 -15.47 15.39
N TRP A 435 -14.56 -16.07 14.20
CA TRP A 435 -15.81 -16.29 13.48
C TRP A 435 -16.78 -17.19 14.26
N LEU A 436 -16.30 -18.27 14.91
CA LEU A 436 -17.11 -19.12 15.79
C LEU A 436 -17.71 -18.32 16.95
N ARG A 437 -16.90 -17.46 17.58
CA ARG A 437 -17.35 -16.61 18.69
C ARG A 437 -18.41 -15.62 18.21
N ASP A 438 -18.12 -14.89 17.15
CA ASP A 438 -18.94 -13.78 16.68
C ASP A 438 -20.27 -14.27 16.09
N ASN A 439 -20.34 -15.53 15.61
CA ASN A 439 -21.57 -16.19 15.15
C ASN A 439 -22.24 -17.07 16.22
N GLY A 440 -21.77 -17.03 17.47
CA GLY A 440 -22.42 -17.70 18.61
C GLY A 440 -22.22 -19.22 18.69
N TYR A 441 -21.36 -19.79 17.86
CA TYR A 441 -21.06 -21.23 17.83
C TYR A 441 -20.21 -21.71 19.01
N ILE A 442 -19.71 -20.81 19.87
CA ILE A 442 -19.01 -21.18 21.11
C ILE A 442 -20.00 -21.54 22.24
N ASN A 443 -21.30 -21.25 22.09
CA ASN A 443 -22.29 -21.56 23.10
C ASN A 443 -22.48 -23.08 23.27
N PRO A 444 -22.29 -23.66 24.48
CA PRO A 444 -22.48 -25.09 24.72
C PRO A 444 -23.89 -25.59 24.37
N GLY A 445 -24.92 -24.74 24.51
CA GLY A 445 -26.30 -25.08 24.15
C GLY A 445 -26.45 -25.44 22.67
N PHE A 446 -25.71 -24.76 21.77
CA PHE A 446 -25.73 -25.03 20.34
C PHE A 446 -25.29 -26.46 20.00
N TRP A 447 -24.32 -27.00 20.75
CA TRP A 447 -23.77 -28.34 20.52
C TRP A 447 -24.54 -29.46 21.22
N ILE A 448 -25.24 -29.13 22.32
CA ILE A 448 -25.94 -30.09 23.18
C ILE A 448 -27.40 -30.28 22.74
N ASP A 449 -28.03 -29.28 22.13
CA ASP A 449 -29.42 -29.39 21.65
C ASP A 449 -29.52 -30.30 20.41
N GLY A 450 -30.01 -31.54 20.59
CA GLY A 450 -30.30 -32.47 19.49
C GLY A 450 -29.54 -33.81 19.52
N GLY A 451 -28.73 -34.07 20.56
CA GLY A 451 -28.06 -35.36 20.77
C GLY A 451 -26.87 -35.64 19.82
N VAL A 452 -26.14 -36.73 20.10
CA VAL A 452 -24.86 -37.09 19.44
C VAL A 452 -24.98 -37.24 17.91
N VAL A 453 -26.18 -37.60 17.41
CA VAL A 453 -26.45 -37.79 15.97
C VAL A 453 -26.46 -36.45 15.20
N ALA A 454 -26.77 -35.33 15.86
CA ALA A 454 -26.75 -34.00 15.26
C ALA A 454 -25.35 -33.33 15.27
N LEU A 455 -24.38 -33.93 15.97
CA LEU A 455 -23.06 -33.34 16.17
C LEU A 455 -22.24 -33.28 14.86
N LEU A 456 -22.13 -34.41 14.15
CA LEU A 456 -21.40 -34.51 12.89
C LEU A 456 -21.94 -33.56 11.79
N PRO A 457 -23.26 -33.51 11.54
CA PRO A 457 -23.85 -32.53 10.63
C PRO A 457 -23.60 -31.07 11.03
N LYS A 458 -23.66 -30.74 12.33
CA LYS A 458 -23.37 -29.38 12.81
C LYS A 458 -21.90 -29.00 12.61
N ILE A 459 -20.97 -29.93 12.86
CA ILE A 459 -19.54 -29.72 12.59
C ILE A 459 -19.34 -29.44 11.10
N LEU A 460 -19.90 -30.27 10.21
CA LEU A 460 -19.80 -30.10 8.76
C LEU A 460 -20.44 -28.79 8.29
N MET A 461 -21.58 -28.41 8.86
CA MET A 461 -22.25 -27.14 8.54
C MET A 461 -21.41 -25.94 8.98
N VAL A 462 -20.84 -25.96 10.18
CA VAL A 462 -20.02 -24.86 10.72
C VAL A 462 -18.74 -24.70 9.91
N VAL A 463 -18.03 -25.80 9.63
CA VAL A 463 -16.83 -25.80 8.79
C VAL A 463 -17.16 -25.40 7.35
N GLY A 464 -18.22 -25.95 6.77
CA GLY A 464 -18.67 -25.61 5.41
C GLY A 464 -19.10 -24.15 5.27
N SER A 465 -19.79 -23.59 6.28
CA SER A 465 -20.21 -22.19 6.30
C SER A 465 -19.01 -21.25 6.41
N TYR A 466 -18.01 -21.60 7.22
CA TYR A 466 -16.77 -20.84 7.30
C TYR A 466 -15.98 -20.87 5.98
N LEU A 467 -15.82 -22.05 5.36
CA LEU A 467 -15.14 -22.19 4.06
C LEU A 467 -15.86 -21.42 2.95
N LEU A 468 -17.19 -21.44 2.93
CA LEU A 468 -17.99 -20.67 1.98
C LEU A 468 -17.88 -19.16 2.23
N ALA A 469 -17.95 -18.71 3.49
CA ALA A 469 -17.77 -17.30 3.84
C ALA A 469 -16.37 -16.79 3.47
N TRP A 470 -15.34 -17.59 3.70
CA TRP A 470 -13.98 -17.32 3.25
C TRP A 470 -13.90 -17.24 1.72
N PHE A 471 -14.42 -18.25 1.00
CA PHE A 471 -14.42 -18.27 -0.46
C PHE A 471 -15.10 -17.04 -1.07
N LEU A 472 -16.27 -16.65 -0.54
CA LEU A 472 -16.98 -15.45 -0.99
C LEU A 472 -16.19 -14.17 -0.69
N ARG A 473 -15.53 -14.07 0.47
CA ARG A 473 -14.72 -12.90 0.83
C ARG A 473 -13.48 -12.75 -0.05
N VAL A 474 -12.84 -13.87 -0.42
CA VAL A 474 -11.59 -13.89 -1.19
C VAL A 474 -11.82 -13.70 -2.68
N TYR A 475 -12.78 -14.43 -3.26
CA TYR A 475 -12.98 -14.45 -4.72
C TYR A 475 -14.07 -13.48 -5.20
N PHE A 476 -14.87 -12.95 -4.28
CA PHE A 476 -15.92 -11.97 -4.56
C PHE A 476 -15.88 -10.79 -3.58
N PRO A 477 -14.78 -9.98 -3.56
CA PRO A 477 -14.67 -8.82 -2.68
C PRO A 477 -15.55 -7.68 -3.19
N PHE A 478 -16.87 -7.84 -3.11
CA PHE A 478 -17.82 -6.80 -3.49
C PHE A 478 -17.96 -5.79 -2.36
N THR A 479 -17.28 -4.66 -2.48
CA THR A 479 -17.67 -3.43 -1.75
C THR A 479 -18.84 -2.79 -2.50
N TRP A 480 -20.08 -3.16 -2.18
CA TRP A 480 -21.28 -2.67 -2.87
C TRP A 480 -22.08 -1.66 -2.03
N SER A 481 -22.16 -0.41 -2.50
CA SER A 481 -23.20 0.57 -2.10
C SER A 481 -24.25 0.72 -3.20
N TRP A 482 -24.92 -0.39 -3.57
CA TRP A 482 -25.60 -0.57 -4.87
C TRP A 482 -27.14 -0.59 -4.84
N ALA A 483 -27.80 -0.35 -3.69
CA ALA A 483 -29.16 -0.83 -3.48
C ALA A 483 -30.20 -0.38 -4.53
N LEU A 484 -30.32 0.91 -4.86
CA LEU A 484 -31.34 1.37 -5.82
C LEU A 484 -31.04 0.97 -7.27
N PHE A 485 -29.81 1.20 -7.72
CA PHE A 485 -29.43 0.94 -9.12
C PHE A 485 -29.47 -0.56 -9.44
N SER A 486 -29.15 -1.44 -8.48
CA SER A 486 -29.19 -2.92 -8.65
C SER A 486 -30.60 -3.43 -8.72
N GLY A 487 -31.49 -2.86 -7.90
CA GLY A 487 -32.91 -3.14 -8.04
C GLY A 487 -33.39 -2.72 -9.43
N LEU A 488 -33.04 -1.51 -9.88
CA LEU A 488 -33.49 -1.00 -11.17
C LEU A 488 -32.99 -1.87 -12.33
N THR A 489 -31.71 -2.27 -12.34
CA THR A 489 -31.15 -3.14 -13.37
C THR A 489 -31.75 -4.55 -13.31
N PHE A 490 -31.82 -5.16 -12.12
CA PHE A 490 -32.41 -6.48 -11.94
C PHE A 490 -33.88 -6.54 -12.37
N GLY A 491 -34.66 -5.50 -12.03
CA GLY A 491 -36.07 -5.43 -12.39
C GLY A 491 -36.33 -5.14 -13.88
N SER A 492 -35.43 -4.42 -14.56
CA SER A 492 -35.64 -3.98 -15.95
C SER A 492 -35.01 -4.89 -17.01
N SER A 493 -33.77 -5.32 -16.80
CA SER A 493 -32.96 -6.07 -17.78
C SER A 493 -32.29 -7.33 -17.23
N GLY A 494 -32.45 -7.64 -15.93
CA GLY A 494 -31.80 -8.78 -15.27
C GLY A 494 -30.41 -8.44 -14.70
N LEU A 495 -29.76 -9.40 -14.04
CA LEU A 495 -28.46 -9.16 -13.37
C LEU A 495 -27.25 -9.26 -14.31
N PHE A 496 -27.38 -9.86 -15.50
CA PHE A 496 -26.26 -10.11 -16.41
C PHE A 496 -26.64 -10.11 -17.90
N PHE A 497 -25.73 -9.66 -18.77
CA PHE A 497 -25.86 -9.68 -20.25
C PHE A 497 -25.73 -11.09 -20.88
N LEU A 498 -25.84 -12.15 -20.08
CA LEU A 498 -25.52 -13.54 -20.46
C LEU A 498 -26.64 -14.25 -21.22
N LYS A 499 -27.82 -13.64 -21.37
CA LYS A 499 -29.00 -14.20 -22.07
C LYS A 499 -28.70 -14.65 -23.52
N GLY A 500 -27.58 -14.20 -24.12
CA GLY A 500 -27.14 -14.55 -25.47
C GLY A 500 -25.88 -15.42 -25.59
N ILE A 501 -25.26 -15.90 -24.51
CA ILE A 501 -24.06 -16.75 -24.58
C ILE A 501 -24.48 -18.23 -24.73
N TYR A 502 -24.20 -18.80 -25.91
CA TYR A 502 -24.40 -20.23 -26.18
C TYR A 502 -23.09 -20.99 -26.01
N ILE A 503 -23.01 -21.86 -25.00
CA ILE A 503 -21.93 -22.84 -24.83
C ILE A 503 -22.49 -24.21 -25.21
N PHE A 504 -21.87 -24.86 -26.19
CA PHE A 504 -22.25 -26.20 -26.64
C PHE A 504 -22.22 -27.19 -25.46
N ASP A 505 -23.22 -28.07 -25.40
CA ASP A 505 -23.41 -29.17 -24.43
C ASP A 505 -23.81 -28.83 -22.97
N LEU A 506 -24.17 -27.58 -22.65
CA LEU A 506 -24.74 -27.22 -21.34
C LEU A 506 -26.23 -26.85 -21.38
N PRO A 507 -27.03 -27.19 -20.34
CA PRO A 507 -28.40 -26.70 -20.20
C PRO A 507 -28.42 -25.17 -20.16
N GLN A 508 -29.20 -24.54 -21.04
CA GLN A 508 -29.20 -23.07 -21.19
C GLN A 508 -30.05 -22.34 -20.14
N TRP A 509 -30.90 -23.08 -19.41
CA TRP A 509 -31.85 -22.49 -18.46
C TRP A 509 -31.19 -21.71 -17.29
N PRO A 510 -30.03 -22.09 -16.71
CA PRO A 510 -29.41 -21.31 -15.64
C PRO A 510 -28.93 -19.94 -16.12
N PHE A 511 -28.34 -19.88 -17.31
CA PHE A 511 -27.90 -18.63 -17.94
C PHE A 511 -29.09 -17.74 -18.34
N ARG A 512 -30.19 -18.35 -18.79
CA ARG A 512 -31.45 -17.64 -19.04
C ARG A 512 -32.06 -17.07 -17.77
N VAL A 513 -32.08 -17.83 -16.66
CA VAL A 513 -32.61 -17.35 -15.37
C VAL A 513 -31.80 -16.17 -14.84
N LEU A 514 -30.46 -16.25 -14.88
CA LEU A 514 -29.57 -15.19 -14.36
C LEU A 514 -29.60 -13.90 -15.21
N GLY A 515 -29.89 -14.01 -16.50
CA GLY A 515 -29.98 -12.88 -17.44
C GLY A 515 -31.40 -12.35 -17.71
N SER A 516 -32.43 -12.91 -17.07
CA SER A 516 -33.82 -12.48 -17.26
C SER A 516 -34.21 -11.40 -16.24
N SER A 517 -35.04 -10.44 -16.67
CA SER A 517 -35.70 -9.52 -15.74
C SER A 517 -36.72 -10.27 -14.87
N LEU A 518 -37.10 -9.68 -13.73
CA LEU A 518 -38.09 -10.29 -12.83
C LEU A 518 -39.38 -10.77 -13.53
N PRO A 519 -40.00 -10.01 -14.46
CA PRO A 519 -41.17 -10.48 -15.20
C PRO A 519 -40.88 -11.67 -16.12
N GLU A 520 -39.67 -11.74 -16.69
CA GLU A 520 -39.25 -12.77 -17.64
C GLU A 520 -38.80 -14.08 -16.97
N LEU A 521 -38.64 -14.12 -15.64
CA LEU A 521 -38.24 -15.34 -14.93
C LEU A 521 -39.21 -16.50 -15.16
N GLY A 522 -40.51 -16.21 -15.29
CA GLY A 522 -41.51 -17.22 -15.64
C GLY A 522 -41.23 -17.87 -17.01
N ASN A 523 -40.72 -17.09 -17.95
CA ASN A 523 -40.40 -17.52 -19.33
C ASN A 523 -39.19 -18.47 -19.31
N ALA A 524 -38.17 -18.15 -18.51
CA ALA A 524 -36.98 -19.00 -18.36
C ALA A 524 -37.31 -20.36 -17.72
N LEU A 525 -38.28 -20.41 -16.80
CA LEU A 525 -38.71 -21.64 -16.13
C LEU A 525 -39.69 -22.48 -16.97
N GLN A 526 -40.55 -21.84 -17.76
CA GLN A 526 -41.57 -22.51 -18.57
C GLN A 526 -41.12 -22.81 -20.01
N GLY A 527 -39.99 -22.22 -20.43
CA GLY A 527 -39.44 -22.40 -21.78
C GLY A 527 -40.25 -21.72 -22.88
N THR A 528 -41.07 -20.73 -22.54
CA THR A 528 -41.95 -20.01 -23.48
C THR A 528 -41.58 -18.53 -23.55
N ASP A 529 -41.77 -17.88 -24.70
CA ASP A 529 -41.50 -16.45 -24.85
C ASP A 529 -42.61 -15.54 -24.27
N ALA A 530 -43.79 -16.09 -23.99
CA ALA A 530 -44.91 -15.34 -23.40
C ALA A 530 -44.75 -15.17 -21.89
N PHE A 531 -45.03 -13.97 -21.39
CA PHE A 531 -44.98 -13.64 -19.97
C PHE A 531 -45.91 -14.50 -19.13
N ASN A 532 -45.41 -15.00 -18.00
CA ASN A 532 -46.27 -15.62 -17.00
C ASN A 532 -47.03 -14.51 -16.22
N PRO A 533 -48.38 -14.57 -16.11
CA PRO A 533 -49.17 -13.51 -15.50
C PRO A 533 -48.88 -13.27 -14.01
N VAL A 534 -48.30 -14.25 -13.29
CA VAL A 534 -47.89 -14.07 -11.89
C VAL A 534 -46.59 -13.26 -11.82
N PHE A 535 -45.61 -13.59 -12.65
CA PHE A 535 -44.31 -12.90 -12.68
C PHE A 535 -44.41 -11.51 -13.33
N ALA A 536 -45.27 -11.36 -14.34
CA ALA A 536 -45.58 -10.10 -15.00
C ALA A 536 -46.67 -9.30 -14.26
N SER A 537 -46.64 -9.32 -12.92
CA SER A 537 -47.58 -8.57 -12.07
C SER A 537 -46.89 -7.83 -10.94
N VAL A 538 -47.63 -6.95 -10.26
CA VAL A 538 -47.14 -6.21 -9.08
C VAL A 538 -46.91 -7.10 -7.86
N LEU A 539 -47.33 -8.37 -7.86
CA LEU A 539 -47.32 -9.23 -6.68
C LEU A 539 -45.90 -9.45 -6.10
N ILE A 540 -44.91 -9.73 -6.95
CA ILE A 540 -43.53 -9.95 -6.50
C ILE A 540 -42.91 -8.64 -5.97
N PRO A 541 -43.01 -7.50 -6.70
CA PRO A 541 -42.63 -6.19 -6.14
C PRO A 541 -43.32 -5.85 -4.82
N LEU A 542 -44.62 -6.14 -4.67
CA LEU A 542 -45.39 -5.91 -3.44
C LEU A 542 -44.81 -6.69 -2.26
N VAL A 543 -44.52 -7.97 -2.44
CA VAL A 543 -43.88 -8.80 -1.42
C VAL A 543 -42.49 -8.25 -1.06
N LEU A 544 -41.66 -7.93 -2.06
CA LEU A 544 -40.33 -7.36 -1.82
C LEU A 544 -40.39 -6.05 -1.03
N VAL A 545 -41.31 -5.15 -1.38
CA VAL A 545 -41.52 -3.88 -0.69
C VAL A 545 -41.99 -4.13 0.74
N VAL A 546 -42.98 -5.01 0.97
CA VAL A 546 -43.51 -5.30 2.32
C VAL A 546 -42.43 -5.87 3.25
N PHE A 547 -41.58 -6.79 2.76
CA PHE A 547 -40.55 -7.42 3.58
C PHE A 547 -39.32 -6.52 3.80
N LEU A 548 -38.96 -5.69 2.83
CA LEU A 548 -37.70 -4.95 2.86
C LEU A 548 -37.84 -3.46 3.21
N LEU A 549 -39.07 -2.94 3.35
CA LEU A 549 -39.31 -1.53 3.70
C LEU A 549 -38.62 -1.11 5.01
N GLY A 550 -38.57 -2.02 5.99
CA GLY A 550 -37.99 -1.78 7.30
C GLY A 550 -36.46 -1.82 7.36
N HIS A 551 -35.79 -2.16 6.25
CA HIS A 551 -34.33 -2.32 6.23
C HIS A 551 -33.62 -1.08 5.65
N PRO A 552 -32.61 -0.49 6.32
CA PRO A 552 -31.98 0.78 5.93
C PRO A 552 -31.41 0.82 4.50
N SER A 553 -30.76 -0.25 4.08
CA SER A 553 -30.16 -0.40 2.73
C SER A 553 -31.06 -1.14 1.73
N TRP A 554 -31.72 -2.23 2.12
CA TRP A 554 -32.49 -3.07 1.20
C TRP A 554 -33.84 -2.47 0.78
N LYS A 555 -34.36 -1.46 1.48
CA LYS A 555 -35.56 -0.73 1.02
C LYS A 555 -35.35 -0.11 -0.36
N TRP A 556 -34.17 0.42 -0.62
CA TRP A 556 -33.83 1.05 -1.90
C TRP A 556 -33.72 0.02 -3.02
N PHE A 557 -33.29 -1.20 -2.70
CA PHE A 557 -33.30 -2.34 -3.63
C PHE A 557 -34.71 -2.78 -4.00
N ALA A 558 -35.63 -2.84 -3.03
CA ALA A 558 -37.03 -3.14 -3.30
C ALA A 558 -37.69 -2.05 -4.17
N ILE A 559 -37.43 -0.77 -3.87
CA ILE A 559 -37.92 0.37 -4.65
C ILE A 559 -37.35 0.34 -6.08
N GLY A 560 -36.04 0.12 -6.22
CA GLY A 560 -35.38 -0.02 -7.52
C GLY A 560 -35.95 -1.17 -8.34
N SER A 561 -36.11 -2.35 -7.74
CA SER A 561 -36.67 -3.55 -8.39
C SER A 561 -38.09 -3.30 -8.88
N THR A 562 -38.90 -2.62 -8.07
CA THR A 562 -40.28 -2.25 -8.41
C THR A 562 -40.34 -1.30 -9.62
N LEU A 563 -39.45 -0.30 -9.67
CA LEU A 563 -39.35 0.61 -10.82
C LEU A 563 -38.82 -0.09 -12.06
N GLY A 564 -37.86 -1.00 -11.92
CA GLY A 564 -37.33 -1.80 -13.01
C GLY A 564 -38.41 -2.69 -13.65
N VAL A 565 -39.23 -3.36 -12.82
CA VAL A 565 -40.39 -4.14 -13.27
C VAL A 565 -41.39 -3.26 -14.01
N ALA A 566 -41.72 -2.07 -13.48
CA ALA A 566 -42.62 -1.14 -14.14
C ALA A 566 -42.12 -0.75 -15.54
N ALA A 567 -40.82 -0.48 -15.68
CA ALA A 567 -40.20 -0.18 -16.97
C ALA A 567 -40.27 -1.38 -17.93
N CYS A 568 -39.90 -2.58 -17.48
CA CYS A 568 -39.94 -3.80 -18.28
C CYS A 568 -41.35 -4.10 -18.82
N LEU A 569 -42.37 -4.03 -17.96
CA LEU A 569 -43.77 -4.26 -18.35
C LEU A 569 -44.28 -3.19 -19.32
N THR A 570 -43.88 -1.92 -19.13
CA THR A 570 -44.27 -0.82 -20.02
C THR A 570 -43.70 -1.01 -21.43
N VAL A 571 -42.40 -1.32 -21.53
CA VAL A 571 -41.75 -1.60 -22.82
C VAL A 571 -42.38 -2.81 -23.48
N SER A 572 -42.60 -3.89 -22.71
CA SER A 572 -43.22 -5.11 -23.22
C SER A 572 -44.63 -4.89 -23.76
N ALA A 573 -45.45 -4.10 -23.07
CA ALA A 573 -46.81 -3.78 -23.53
C ALA A 573 -46.84 -3.09 -24.91
N ILE A 574 -45.76 -2.39 -25.27
CA ILE A 574 -45.61 -1.69 -26.55
C ILE A 574 -45.08 -2.62 -27.63
N TYR A 575 -44.02 -3.37 -27.34
CA TYR A 575 -43.25 -4.12 -28.34
C TYR A 575 -43.66 -5.58 -28.47
N ASP A 576 -43.90 -6.29 -27.37
CA ASP A 576 -44.33 -7.69 -27.38
C ASP A 576 -45.22 -8.01 -26.15
N PRO A 577 -46.55 -7.87 -26.28
CA PRO A 577 -47.45 -7.98 -25.14
C PRO A 577 -47.92 -9.40 -24.88
N ALA A 578 -47.23 -10.43 -25.38
CA ALA A 578 -47.65 -11.82 -25.20
C ALA A 578 -47.64 -12.19 -23.70
N VAL A 579 -48.83 -12.49 -23.17
CA VAL A 579 -49.02 -13.00 -21.81
C VAL A 579 -49.72 -14.35 -21.89
N TRP A 580 -49.17 -15.34 -21.20
CA TRP A 580 -49.72 -16.68 -21.16
C TRP A 580 -51.16 -16.66 -20.63
N GLY A 581 -52.08 -17.28 -21.38
CA GLY A 581 -53.52 -17.30 -21.09
C GLY A 581 -54.31 -16.06 -21.55
N LEU A 582 -53.65 -14.92 -21.82
CA LEU A 582 -54.30 -13.69 -22.33
C LEU A 582 -53.98 -13.39 -23.80
N GLY A 583 -53.02 -14.10 -24.39
CA GLY A 583 -52.55 -13.91 -25.76
C GLY A 583 -51.69 -12.66 -25.91
N SER A 584 -51.58 -12.13 -27.14
CA SER A 584 -50.82 -10.91 -27.47
C SER A 584 -51.72 -9.73 -27.89
N GLY A 585 -53.03 -9.85 -27.65
CA GLY A 585 -54.03 -8.85 -28.02
C GLY A 585 -54.14 -7.68 -27.02
N ASN A 586 -55.14 -6.81 -27.24
CA ASN A 586 -55.36 -5.62 -26.40
C ASN A 586 -55.54 -5.94 -24.91
N LEU A 587 -56.12 -7.09 -24.58
CA LEU A 587 -56.31 -7.52 -23.18
C LEU A 587 -54.97 -7.73 -22.46
N ALA A 588 -53.98 -8.34 -23.12
CA ALA A 588 -52.65 -8.55 -22.56
C ALA A 588 -51.88 -7.23 -22.43
N ARG A 589 -52.01 -6.32 -23.42
CA ARG A 589 -51.47 -4.95 -23.34
C ARG A 589 -52.02 -4.19 -22.14
N ILE A 590 -53.34 -4.21 -21.97
CA ILE A 590 -54.03 -3.55 -20.85
C ILE A 590 -53.54 -4.16 -19.53
N PHE A 591 -53.45 -5.49 -19.44
CA PHE A 591 -52.94 -6.18 -18.26
C PHE A 591 -51.52 -5.73 -17.87
N LEU A 592 -50.60 -5.67 -18.84
CA LEU A 592 -49.21 -5.23 -18.60
C LEU A 592 -49.14 -3.75 -18.20
N ILE A 593 -49.90 -2.86 -18.86
CA ILE A 593 -49.95 -1.43 -18.54
C ILE A 593 -50.50 -1.20 -17.13
N VAL A 594 -51.59 -1.88 -16.77
CA VAL A 594 -52.20 -1.77 -15.43
C VAL A 594 -51.19 -2.22 -14.37
N ASN A 595 -50.52 -3.36 -14.56
CA ASN A 595 -49.52 -3.82 -13.60
C ASN A 595 -48.27 -2.93 -13.55
N ALA A 596 -47.85 -2.33 -14.66
CA ALA A 596 -46.77 -1.35 -14.68
C ALA A 596 -47.13 -0.10 -13.86
N LEU A 597 -48.35 0.42 -14.00
CA LEU A 597 -48.85 1.55 -13.23
C LEU A 597 -48.99 1.22 -11.74
N LEU A 598 -49.44 0.00 -11.41
CA LEU A 598 -49.49 -0.48 -10.01
C LEU A 598 -48.10 -0.57 -9.39
N CYS A 599 -47.10 -1.08 -10.12
CA CYS A 599 -45.70 -1.10 -9.66
C CYS A 599 -45.17 0.33 -9.44
N TYR A 600 -45.40 1.24 -10.38
CA TYR A 600 -45.00 2.64 -10.23
C TYR A 600 -45.67 3.31 -9.00
N GLY A 601 -46.98 3.08 -8.81
CA GLY A 601 -47.72 3.54 -7.64
C GLY A 601 -47.16 2.98 -6.33
N LEU A 602 -46.84 1.69 -6.29
CA LEU A 602 -46.23 1.02 -5.15
C LEU A 602 -44.85 1.61 -4.79
N ALA A 603 -43.97 1.81 -5.79
CA ALA A 603 -42.67 2.43 -5.57
C ALA A 603 -42.81 3.85 -5.01
N ARG A 604 -43.78 4.63 -5.53
CA ARG A 604 -44.06 5.99 -5.05
C ARG A 604 -44.58 6.00 -3.61
N LEU A 605 -45.44 5.06 -3.24
CA LEU A 605 -45.93 4.92 -1.86
C LEU A 605 -44.80 4.53 -0.90
N ALA A 606 -43.94 3.60 -1.31
CA ALA A 606 -42.78 3.16 -0.52
C ALA A 606 -41.79 4.30 -0.26
N VAL A 607 -41.58 5.20 -1.22
CA VAL A 607 -40.73 6.40 -1.06
C VAL A 607 -41.39 7.46 -0.18
N ASN A 608 -42.71 7.62 -0.24
CA ASN A 608 -43.41 8.67 0.51
C ASN A 608 -43.62 8.35 2.00
N ASN A 609 -43.62 7.07 2.39
CA ASN A 609 -43.70 6.68 3.80
C ASN A 609 -42.54 7.21 4.66
N ASP A 610 -41.37 7.50 4.07
CA ASP A 610 -40.25 8.14 4.78
C ASP A 610 -40.52 9.62 5.13
N LYS A 611 -41.50 10.29 4.50
CA LYS A 611 -41.84 11.69 4.81
C LYS A 611 -42.87 11.86 5.92
N GLN A 612 -43.50 10.79 6.40
CA GLN A 612 -44.48 10.82 7.50
C GLN A 612 -43.98 10.16 8.80
N VAL A 613 -42.76 9.60 8.80
CA VAL A 613 -42.12 8.98 9.98
C VAL A 613 -40.75 9.63 10.27
N ALA A 614 -40.48 10.82 9.72
CA ALA A 614 -39.31 11.64 10.00
C ALA A 614 -39.71 12.92 10.74
#